data_AF-A0A444KYZ8-F1
#
_entry.id   AF-A0A444KYZ8-F1
#
_cell.length_a   1.000
_cell.length_b   1.000
_cell.length_c   1.000
_cell.angle_alpha   90.00
_cell.angle_beta   90.00
_cell.angle_gamma   90.00
#
_symmetry.space_group_name_H-M   'P 1'
#
loop_
_entity.id
_entity.type
_entity.pdbx_description
1 polymer ?
#
loop_
_entity_poly.entity_id
_entity_poly.type
_entity_poly.pdbx_seq_one_letter_code
_entity_poly.pdbx_strand_id
1 'polypeptide(L)' 'GDIDRADLARRIQEAKEDAADAKDDQARSKAEQFLSQLTTLEGAILPA' A
#
# COMPACT_ATOMS: atom_id res chain seq x y z
N GLY A 1 5.96 -17.03 2.14
CA GLY A 1 4.51 -17.13 1.84
C GLY A 1 4.27 -16.20 0.68
N ASP A 2 3.71 -16.72 -0.41
CA ASP A 2 3.34 -15.90 -1.56
C ASP A 2 2.28 -14.88 -1.17
N ILE A 3 2.52 -13.62 -1.52
CA ILE A 3 1.47 -12.59 -1.51
C ILE A 3 0.69 -12.81 -2.80
N ASP A 4 -0.59 -13.21 -2.69
CA ASP A 4 -1.47 -13.21 -3.84
C ASP A 4 -2.01 -11.78 -4.13
N ARG A 5 -2.54 -11.60 -5.33
CA ARG A 5 -3.08 -10.31 -5.79
C ARG A 5 -4.15 -9.74 -4.87
N ALA A 6 -4.93 -10.60 -4.20
CA ALA A 6 -6.00 -10.16 -3.32
C ALA A 6 -5.45 -9.63 -1.99
N ASP A 7 -4.42 -10.29 -1.42
CA ASP A 7 -3.72 -9.76 -0.25
C ASP A 7 -3.03 -8.43 -0.56
N LEU A 8 -2.42 -8.30 -1.74
CA LEU A 8 -1.81 -7.03 -2.16
C LEU A 8 -2.84 -5.91 -2.29
N ALA A 9 -3.98 -6.17 -2.94
CA ALA A 9 -5.06 -5.19 -3.08
C ALA A 9 -5.63 -4.76 -1.72
N ARG A 10 -5.80 -5.70 -0.78
CA ARG A 10 -6.24 -5.40 0.59
C ARG A 10 -5.24 -4.47 1.31
N ARG A 11 -3.95 -4.78 1.26
CA ARG A 11 -2.91 -3.93 1.88
C ARG A 11 -2.84 -2.53 1.26
N ILE A 12 -3.03 -2.42 -0.05
CA ILE A 12 -3.09 -1.12 -0.74
C ILE A 12 -4.26 -0.30 -0.20
N GLN A 13 -5.42 -0.93 -0.02
CA GLN A 13 -6.58 -0.25 0.52
C GLN A 13 -6.36 0.20 1.97
N GLU A 14 -5.81 -0.69 2.81
CA GLU A 14 -5.47 -0.37 4.21
C GLU A 14 -4.47 0.79 4.29
N ALA A 15 -3.42 0.81 3.46
CA ALA A 15 -2.45 1.90 3.47
C ALA A 15 -3.04 3.25 3.01
N LYS A 16 -4.06 3.24 2.12
CA LYS A 16 -4.80 4.45 1.73
C LYS A 16 -5.67 4.96 2.88
N GLU A 17 -6.35 4.05 3.57
CA GLU A 17 -7.16 4.38 4.75
C GLU A 17 -6.27 4.93 5.88
N ASP A 18 -5.14 4.30 6.16
CA ASP A 18 -4.16 4.77 7.14
C ASP A 18 -3.63 6.19 6.82
N ALA A 19 -3.33 6.46 5.55
CA ALA A 19 -2.86 7.78 5.12
C ALA A 19 -3.97 8.85 5.26
N ALA A 20 -5.22 8.50 4.99
CA ALA A 20 -6.37 9.39 5.11
C ALA A 20 -6.76 9.65 6.57
N ASP A 21 -6.66 8.63 7.44
CA ASP A 21 -7.04 8.71 8.84
C ASP A 21 -5.91 9.23 9.76
N ALA A 22 -4.69 9.31 9.25
CA ALA A 22 -3.52 9.82 9.96
C ALA A 22 -3.78 11.18 10.63
N LYS A 23 -3.42 11.28 11.92
CA LYS A 23 -3.60 12.50 12.73
C LYS A 23 -2.36 13.39 12.77
N ASP A 24 -1.25 12.91 12.22
CA ASP A 24 0.00 13.64 12.13
C ASP A 24 0.74 13.32 10.82
N ASP A 25 1.64 14.23 10.45
CA ASP A 25 2.38 14.15 9.19
C ASP A 25 3.34 12.96 9.13
N GLN A 26 3.84 12.48 10.28
CA GLN A 26 4.75 11.35 10.33
C GLN A 26 4.01 10.04 10.02
N ALA A 27 2.83 9.86 10.61
CA ALA A 27 1.94 8.74 10.34
C ALA A 27 1.50 8.73 8.88
N ARG A 28 1.08 9.89 8.35
CA ARG A 28 0.71 10.05 6.93
C ARG A 28 1.87 9.70 6.01
N SER A 29 3.06 10.27 6.25
CA SER A 29 4.26 10.02 5.43
C SER A 29 4.65 8.55 5.42
N LYS A 30 4.51 7.85 6.56
CA LYS A 30 4.80 6.41 6.65
C LYS A 30 3.80 5.58 5.85
N ALA A 31 2.51 5.89 5.94
CA ALA A 31 1.47 5.21 5.17
C ALA A 31 1.65 5.42 3.66
N GLU A 32 1.96 6.66 3.23
CA GLU A 32 2.25 6.99 1.83
C GLU A 32 3.50 6.26 1.29
N GLN A 33 4.57 6.19 2.09
CA GLN A 33 5.77 5.42 1.72
C GLN A 33 5.48 3.93 1.55
N PHE A 34 4.66 3.37 2.44
CA PHE A 34 4.27 1.97 2.34
C PHE A 34 3.37 1.72 1.13
N LEU A 35 2.38 2.60 0.89
CA LEU A 35 1.53 2.56 -0.30
C LEU A 35 2.35 2.57 -1.59
N SER A 36 3.38 3.42 -1.69
CA SER A 36 4.28 3.48 -2.85
C SER A 36 5.02 2.15 -3.12
N GLN A 37 5.43 1.45 -2.06
CA GLN A 37 6.07 0.13 -2.18
C GLN A 37 5.07 -0.91 -2.69
N LEU A 38 3.83 -0.88 -2.20
CA LEU A 38 2.78 -1.81 -2.59
C LEU A 38 2.36 -1.64 -4.05
N THR A 39 2.20 -0.39 -4.53
CA THR A 39 1.85 -0.13 -5.94
C THR A 39 2.98 -0.50 -6.89
N THR A 40 4.24 -0.32 -6.47
CA THR A 40 5.41 -0.80 -7.23
C THR A 40 5.38 -2.32 -7.36
N LEU A 41 5.10 -3.03 -6.26
CA LEU A 41 4.97 -4.49 -6.27
C LEU A 41 3.79 -4.96 -7.15
N GLU A 42 2.66 -4.25 -7.12
CA GLU A 42 1.48 -4.56 -7.94
C GLU A 42 1.81 -4.49 -9.43
N GLY A 43 2.52 -3.43 -9.84
CA GLY A 43 2.99 -3.27 -11.22
C GLY A 43 4.01 -4.33 -11.65
N ALA A 44 4.83 -4.85 -10.73
CA ALA A 44 5.78 -5.91 -11.02
C ALA A 44 5.13 -7.29 -11.20
N ILE A 45 3.95 -7.51 -10.60
CA ILE A 45 3.20 -8.79 -10.65
C ILE A 45 2.13 -8.77 -11.76
N LEU A 46 1.74 -7.60 -12.26
CA LEU A 46 0.89 -7.47 -13.44
C LEU A 46 1.73 -7.67 -14.72
N PRO A 47 1.43 -8.67 -15.57
CA PRO A 47 1.99 -8.68 -16.92
C PRO A 47 1.50 -7.43 -17.67
N ALA A 48 2.43 -6.76 -18.36
CA ALA A 48 2.21 -5.56 -19.16
C ALA A 48 1.21 -5.77 -20.31
#